data_AF-A0A7Y8CVA9-F1
#
_entry.id   AF-A0A7Y8CVA9-F1
#
_cell.length_a   1.000
_cell.length_b   1.000
_cell.length_c   1.000
_cell.angle_alpha   90.00
_cell.angle_beta   90.00
_cell.angle_gamma   90.00
#
_symmetry.space_group_name_H-M   'P 1'
#
loop_
_entity.id
_entity.type
_entity.pdbx_description
1 polymer ?
#
loop_
_entity_poly.entity_id
_entity_poly.type
_entity_poly.pdbx_seq_one_letter_code
_entity_poly.pdbx_strand_id
1 'polypeptide(L)'
;MNKEQIYDNQISPLMQQIIAVCREHGIAMVASFAIDHDGEGPEGQDCSALVCSTILPDGNDKPNPRFAQAFELIRRSGRPAPMMITTEHGDGSKTLTAII
;
A
#
# COMPACT_ATOMS: atom_id res chain seq x y z
N MET A 1 15.01 -20.96 -5.28
CA MET A 1 14.98 -19.49 -5.10
C MET A 1 13.52 -19.09 -5.03
N ASN A 2 13.06 -18.50 -3.93
CA ASN A 2 11.65 -18.09 -3.76
C ASN A 2 11.41 -16.69 -4.37
N LYS A 3 10.15 -16.23 -4.40
CA LYS A 3 9.78 -14.93 -4.98
C LYS A 3 10.47 -13.77 -4.26
N GLU A 4 10.57 -13.83 -2.94
CA GLU A 4 11.28 -12.84 -2.11
C GLU A 4 12.76 -12.74 -2.51
N GLN A 5 13.47 -13.86 -2.65
CA GLN A 5 14.88 -13.86 -3.08
C GLN A 5 15.06 -13.30 -4.49
N ILE A 6 14.10 -13.52 -5.41
CA ILE A 6 14.13 -12.87 -6.73
C ILE A 6 13.93 -11.36 -6.58
N TYR A 7 12.98 -10.96 -5.74
CA TYR A 7 12.71 -9.54 -5.48
C TYR A 7 13.93 -8.84 -4.91
N ASP A 8 14.53 -9.39 -3.86
CA ASP A 8 15.69 -8.79 -3.19
C ASP A 8 16.92 -8.71 -4.09
N ASN A 9 17.22 -9.78 -4.84
CA ASN A 9 18.45 -9.83 -5.63
C ASN A 9 18.34 -9.12 -6.99
N GLN A 10 17.15 -9.07 -7.57
CA GLN A 10 16.98 -8.58 -8.95
C GLN A 10 16.08 -7.35 -9.05
N ILE A 11 15.00 -7.27 -8.27
CA ILE A 11 14.00 -6.21 -8.40
C ILE A 11 14.34 -5.01 -7.51
N SER A 12 14.75 -5.24 -6.26
CA SER A 12 15.08 -4.19 -5.30
C SER A 12 16.16 -3.21 -5.82
N PRO A 13 17.26 -3.66 -6.45
CA PRO A 13 18.24 -2.75 -7.05
C PRO A 13 17.69 -1.90 -8.19
N LEU A 14 16.76 -2.44 -8.98
CA LEU A 14 16.09 -1.72 -10.06
C LEU A 14 15.08 -0.70 -9.50
N MET A 15 14.33 -1.09 -8.47
CA MET A 15 13.41 -0.21 -7.78
C MET A 15 14.12 1.00 -7.16
N GLN A 16 15.32 0.82 -6.60
CA GLN A 16 16.12 1.94 -6.09
C GLN A 16 16.46 2.95 -7.19
N GLN A 17 16.83 2.49 -8.39
CA GLN A 17 17.10 3.35 -9.54
C GLN A 17 15.83 4.08 -10.00
N ILE A 18 14.72 3.36 -10.08
CA ILE A 18 13.41 3.94 -10.45
C ILE A 18 13.00 5.02 -9.44
N ILE A 19 13.11 4.74 -8.13
CA ILE A 19 12.79 5.68 -7.07
C ILE A 19 13.64 6.95 -7.18
N ALA A 20 14.95 6.80 -7.47
CA ALA A 20 15.84 7.94 -7.65
C ALA A 20 15.38 8.84 -8.81
N VAL A 21 15.13 8.25 -9.99
CA VAL A 21 14.66 8.99 -11.18
C VAL A 21 13.31 9.67 -10.92
N CYS A 22 12.36 8.97 -10.29
CA CYS A 22 11.05 9.53 -9.99
C CYS A 22 11.15 10.71 -9.01
N ARG A 23 12.01 10.62 -7.99
CA ARG A 23 12.24 11.73 -7.06
C ARG A 23 12.92 12.92 -7.73
N GLU A 24 13.93 12.66 -8.56
CA GLU A 24 14.67 13.71 -9.29
C GLU A 24 13.75 14.54 -10.20
N HIS A 25 12.80 13.89 -10.87
CA HIS A 25 11.89 14.54 -11.81
C HIS A 25 10.49 14.86 -11.25
N GLY A 26 10.26 14.63 -9.95
CA GLY A 26 8.96 14.89 -9.33
C GLY A 26 7.81 14.06 -9.91
N ILE A 27 8.09 12.82 -10.29
CA ILE A 27 7.12 11.89 -10.87
C ILE A 27 6.48 11.06 -9.76
N ALA A 28 5.17 11.25 -9.55
CA ALA A 28 4.39 10.41 -8.65
C ALA A 28 4.33 8.96 -9.16
N MET A 29 4.50 8.00 -8.25
CA MET A 29 4.55 6.57 -8.58
C MET A 29 3.86 5.73 -7.51
N VAL A 30 3.31 4.60 -7.92
CA VAL A 30 2.98 3.48 -7.04
C VAL A 30 3.46 2.18 -7.67
N ALA A 31 4.05 1.30 -6.86
CA ALA A 31 4.44 -0.05 -7.26
C ALA A 31 4.12 -1.02 -6.11
N SER A 32 3.63 -2.21 -6.43
CA SER A 32 3.31 -3.23 -5.43
C SER A 32 3.57 -4.62 -6.01
N PHE A 33 4.24 -5.46 -5.23
CA PHE A 33 4.68 -6.79 -5.64
C PHE A 33 4.19 -7.82 -4.62
N ALA A 34 3.42 -8.80 -5.09
CA ALA A 34 3.07 -9.98 -4.31
C ALA A 34 4.25 -10.96 -4.37
N ILE A 35 4.97 -11.05 -3.26
CA ILE A 35 6.18 -11.87 -3.12
C ILE A 35 5.97 -12.97 -2.08
N ASP A 36 4.71 -13.33 -1.86
CA ASP A 36 4.27 -14.44 -1.03
C ASP A 36 4.98 -15.73 -1.43
N HIS A 37 5.40 -16.49 -0.42
CA HIS A 37 6.05 -17.78 -0.60
C HIS A 37 5.80 -18.71 0.58
N ASP A 38 5.96 -20.00 0.31
CA ASP A 38 5.88 -21.04 1.32
C ASP A 38 7.18 -21.03 2.15
N GLY A 39 7.14 -20.33 3.29
CA GLY A 39 8.28 -20.20 4.17
C GLY A 39 8.03 -19.25 5.36
N GLU A 40 8.98 -19.25 6.29
CA GLU A 40 9.04 -18.28 7.37
C GLU A 40 10.06 -17.20 7.02
N GLY A 41 9.74 -15.95 7.35
CA GLY A 41 10.69 -14.84 7.25
C GLY A 41 11.87 -15.02 8.21
N PRO A 42 12.91 -14.17 8.12
CA PRO A 42 14.12 -14.27 8.94
C PRO A 42 13.88 -14.32 10.47
N GLU A 43 12.71 -13.85 10.92
CA GLU A 43 12.29 -13.82 12.32
C GLU A 43 11.08 -14.72 12.61
N GLY A 44 10.79 -15.74 11.77
CA GLY A 44 9.66 -16.64 11.97
C GLY A 44 8.30 -16.07 11.53
N GLN A 45 8.32 -15.06 10.66
CA GLN A 45 7.12 -14.33 10.22
C GLN A 45 6.38 -15.12 9.12
N ASP A 46 5.05 -15.09 9.13
CA ASP A 46 4.24 -15.68 8.06
C ASP A 46 4.38 -14.88 6.76
N CYS A 47 4.98 -15.52 5.75
CA CYS A 47 5.20 -14.93 4.42
C CYS A 47 4.10 -15.28 3.41
N SER A 48 3.01 -15.96 3.82
CA SER A 48 1.93 -16.40 2.92
C SER A 48 1.12 -15.26 2.28
N ALA A 49 1.22 -14.05 2.82
CA ALA A 49 0.58 -12.84 2.29
C ALA A 49 1.58 -11.68 2.10
N LEU A 50 2.86 -11.98 1.87
CA LEU A 50 3.91 -10.96 1.79
C LEU A 50 3.74 -10.06 0.55
N VAL A 51 3.60 -8.77 0.79
CA VAL A 51 3.50 -7.74 -0.24
C VAL A 51 4.52 -6.64 0.05
N CYS A 52 5.31 -6.27 -0.97
CA CYS A 52 6.19 -5.11 -0.91
C CYS A 52 5.59 -3.98 -1.76
N SER A 53 5.28 -2.84 -1.16
CA SER A 53 4.66 -1.71 -1.84
C SER A 53 5.45 -0.41 -1.62
N THR A 54 5.53 0.41 -2.66
CA THR A 54 6.17 1.74 -2.64
C THR A 54 5.20 2.77 -3.23
N ILE A 55 5.10 3.94 -2.60
CA ILE A 55 4.40 5.11 -3.12
C ILE A 55 5.33 6.33 -3.05
N LEU A 56 5.33 7.13 -4.11
CA LEU A 56 6.09 8.38 -4.19
C LEU A 56 5.15 9.55 -4.56
N PRO A 57 5.33 10.72 -3.93
CA PRO A 57 4.62 11.94 -4.32
C PRO A 57 5.22 12.58 -5.57
N ASP A 58 4.53 13.57 -6.12
CA ASP A 58 5.05 14.43 -7.19
C ASP A 58 6.09 15.44 -6.66
N GLY A 59 6.61 16.29 -7.55
CA GLY A 59 7.60 17.34 -7.20
C GLY A 59 7.11 18.41 -6.22
N ASN A 60 5.81 18.43 -5.87
CA ASN A 60 5.23 19.31 -4.86
C ASN A 60 4.87 18.57 -3.57
N ASP A 61 5.43 17.37 -3.37
CA ASP A 61 5.14 16.48 -2.24
C ASP A 61 3.65 16.06 -2.17
N LYS A 62 2.96 16.05 -3.31
CA LYS A 62 1.56 15.61 -3.40
C LYS A 62 1.47 14.23 -4.02
N PRO A 63 0.95 13.21 -3.31
CA PRO A 63 0.68 11.92 -3.93
C PRO A 63 -0.45 12.05 -4.95
N ASN A 64 -0.37 11.28 -6.03
CA ASN A 64 -1.50 11.15 -6.93
C ASN A 64 -2.70 10.54 -6.16
N PRO A 65 -3.89 11.18 -6.16
CA PRO A 65 -5.03 10.73 -5.37
C PRO A 65 -5.46 9.28 -5.66
N ARG A 66 -5.36 8.84 -6.93
CA ARG A 66 -5.69 7.46 -7.32
C ARG A 66 -4.68 6.46 -6.76
N PHE A 67 -3.40 6.85 -6.72
CA PHE A 67 -2.33 6.00 -6.18
C PHE A 67 -2.43 5.89 -4.66
N ALA A 68 -2.74 6.99 -3.96
CA ALA A 68 -3.00 6.96 -2.53
C ALA A 68 -4.18 6.05 -2.18
N GLN A 69 -5.28 6.13 -2.94
CA GLN A 69 -6.44 5.26 -2.76
C GLN A 69 -6.11 3.77 -3.00
N ALA A 70 -5.38 3.47 -4.08
CA ALA A 70 -4.96 2.10 -4.39
C ALA A 70 -4.03 1.54 -3.31
N PHE A 71 -3.05 2.34 -2.86
CA PHE A 71 -2.11 1.95 -1.81
C PHE A 71 -2.80 1.68 -0.47
N GLU A 72 -3.78 2.51 -0.09
CA GLU A 72 -4.59 2.28 1.12
C GLU A 72 -5.40 0.97 1.03
N LEU A 73 -5.97 0.64 -0.13
CA LEU A 73 -6.68 -0.62 -0.33
C LEU A 73 -5.73 -1.83 -0.20
N ILE A 74 -4.54 -1.74 -0.81
CA ILE A 74 -3.52 -2.79 -0.73
C ILE A 74 -3.05 -2.98 0.71
N ARG A 75 -2.75 -1.91 1.44
CA ARG A 75 -2.26 -1.94 2.84
C ARG A 75 -3.25 -2.58 3.81
N ARG A 76 -4.54 -2.57 3.48
CA ARG A 76 -5.61 -3.20 4.27
C ARG A 76 -5.86 -4.66 3.88
N SER A 77 -4.93 -5.28 3.16
CA SER A 77 -5.10 -6.63 2.58
C SER A 77 -6.36 -6.73 1.72
N GLY A 78 -6.68 -5.66 0.97
CA GLY A 78 -7.87 -5.58 0.14
C GLY A 78 -9.18 -5.38 0.92
N ARG A 79 -9.15 -5.21 2.25
CA ARG A 79 -10.35 -4.89 3.02
C ARG A 79 -10.77 -3.45 2.71
N PRO A 80 -11.97 -3.23 2.14
CA PRO A 80 -12.45 -1.89 1.90
C PRO A 80 -12.52 -1.11 3.22
N ALA A 81 -12.34 0.21 3.14
CA ALA A 81 -12.63 1.06 4.29
C ALA A 81 -14.10 0.88 4.68
N PRO A 82 -14.42 0.73 5.99
CA PRO A 82 -15.80 0.63 6.41
C PRO A 82 -16.56 1.88 5.96
N MET A 83 -17.75 1.70 5.42
CA MET A 83 -18.64 2.83 5.12
C MET A 83 -19.21 3.34 6.44
N MET A 84 -18.99 4.62 6.71
CA MET A 84 -19.49 5.28 7.91
C MET A 84 -20.72 6.12 7.55
N ILE A 85 -21.88 5.74 8.06
CA ILE A 85 -23.11 6.53 7.97
C ILE A 85 -23.28 7.28 9.29
N THR A 86 -23.38 8.61 9.22
CA THR A 86 -23.74 9.44 10.38
C THR A 86 -25.18 9.91 10.22
N THR A 87 -26.06 9.49 11.12
CA THR A 87 -27.45 9.94 11.19
C THR A 87 -27.56 10.97 12.31
N GLU A 88 -27.99 12.19 11.97
CA GLU A 88 -28.31 13.23 12.95
C GLU A 88 -29.82 13.27 13.17
N HIS A 89 -30.25 13.11 14.42
CA HIS A 89 -31.65 13.09 14.80
C HIS A 89 -32.16 14.50 15.11
N GLY A 90 -33.47 14.69 15.09
CA GLY A 90 -34.09 16.00 15.35
C GLY A 90 -33.84 16.56 16.78
N ASP A 91 -33.38 15.72 17.71
CA ASP A 91 -32.99 16.10 19.07
C ASP A 91 -31.49 16.47 19.20
N GLY A 92 -30.76 16.48 18.07
CA GLY A 92 -29.33 16.78 18.01
C GLY A 92 -28.42 15.59 18.35
N SER A 93 -28.98 14.44 18.71
CA SER A 93 -28.18 13.22 18.90
C SER A 93 -27.66 12.67 17.56
N LYS A 94 -26.52 11.98 17.59
CA LYS A 94 -25.89 11.40 16.40
C LYS A 94 -25.71 9.90 16.56
N THR A 95 -26.08 9.14 15.53
CA THR A 95 -25.78 7.71 15.41
C THR A 95 -24.72 7.51 14.34
N LEU A 96 -23.64 6.82 14.69
CA LEU A 96 -22.59 6.38 13.77
C LEU A 96 -22.79 4.89 13.46
N THR A 97 -23.09 4.56 12.21
CA THR A 97 -23.21 3.19 11.72
C THR A 97 -22.00 2.86 10.85
N ALA A 98 -21.23 1.85 11.25
CA ALA A 98 -20.15 1.29 10.43
C ALA A 98 -20.67 0.07 9.66
N ILE A 99 -20.52 0.09 8.34
CA ILE A 99 -20.72 -1.08 7.48
C ILE A 99 -19.33 -1.59 7.13
N ILE A 100 -18.97 -2.74 7.71
CA ILE A 100 -17.68 -3.43 7.54
C ILE A 100 -17.71 -4.47 6.43
#